data_AF-A0AAD7FP33-F1
#
_entry.id   AF-A0AAD7FP33-F1
#
_cell.length_a   1.000
_cell.length_b   1.000
_cell.length_c   1.000
_cell.angle_alpha   90.00
_cell.angle_beta   90.00
_cell.angle_gamma   90.00
#
_symmetry.space_group_name_H-M   'P 1'
#
loop_
_entity.id
_entity.type
_entity.pdbx_description
1 polymer ?
#
loop_
_entity_poly.entity_id
_entity_poly.type
_entity_poly.pdbx_seq_one_letter_code
_entity_poly.pdbx_strand_id
1 'polypeptide(L)'
;MSGYSYTGGPSRCSAYWQLFSRCYSDAEFPKQCAAQRDDYLECIQGTKEKARHLAVQAEYERQQAQGLVDHKKELEAKADGVPTRVGLIPTGDNK
;
A
#
# COMPACT_ATOMS: atom_id res chain seq x y z
N MET A 1 2.05 -8.81 29.09
CA MET A 1 2.39 -10.20 28.69
C MET A 1 3.10 -10.10 27.35
N SER A 2 4.43 -9.90 27.35
CA SER A 2 5.11 -9.29 26.20
C SER A 2 6.35 -10.07 25.79
N GLY A 3 6.15 -11.25 25.22
CA GLY A 3 7.24 -12.07 24.70
C GLY A 3 6.78 -13.35 24.02
N TYR A 4 5.65 -13.90 24.47
CA TYR A 4 5.09 -15.15 23.96
C TYR A 4 3.80 -14.88 23.17
N SER A 5 3.67 -15.58 22.05
CA SER A 5 2.48 -15.66 21.21
C SER A 5 1.40 -16.50 21.89
N TYR A 6 0.16 -16.39 21.40
CA TYR A 6 -0.95 -17.27 21.80
C TYR A 6 -0.63 -18.76 21.61
N THR A 7 0.22 -19.08 20.63
CA THR A 7 0.69 -20.44 20.34
C THR A 7 1.83 -20.91 21.27
N GLY A 8 2.21 -20.13 22.27
CA GLY A 8 3.31 -20.45 23.21
C GLY A 8 4.72 -20.23 22.65
N GLY A 9 4.86 -19.96 21.34
CA GLY A 9 6.13 -19.59 20.72
C GLY A 9 6.49 -18.10 20.92
N PRO A 10 7.68 -17.67 20.50
CA PRO A 10 8.05 -16.25 20.51
C PRO A 10 7.04 -15.42 19.71
N SER A 11 6.65 -14.26 20.26
CA SER A 11 5.77 -13.31 19.57
C SER A 11 6.43 -12.74 18.30
N ARG A 12 5.62 -12.25 17.33
CA ARG A 12 6.13 -11.72 16.05
C ARG A 12 7.18 -10.60 16.21
N CYS A 13 7.09 -9.83 17.29
CA CYS A 13 8.00 -8.72 17.59
C CYS A 13 9.01 -9.06 18.71
N SER A 14 9.22 -10.34 19.04
CA SER A 14 10.11 -10.74 20.14
C SER A 14 11.57 -10.35 19.89
N ALA A 15 12.03 -10.35 18.63
CA ALA A 15 13.38 -9.95 18.26
C ALA A 15 13.65 -8.46 18.56
N TYR A 16 12.72 -7.57 18.19
CA TYR A 16 12.82 -6.14 18.51
C TYR A 16 12.77 -5.89 20.01
N TRP A 17 11.92 -6.63 20.74
CA TRP A 17 11.89 -6.58 22.19
C TRP A 17 13.23 -6.98 22.83
N GLN A 18 13.87 -8.05 22.34
CA GLN A 18 15.17 -8.50 22.84
C GLN A 18 16.26 -7.45 22.58
N LEU A 19 16.26 -6.83 21.40
CA LEU A 19 17.20 -5.75 21.06
C LEU A 19 17.01 -4.51 21.96
N PHE A 20 15.76 -4.10 22.17
CA PHE A 20 15.44 -3.02 23.09
C PHE A 20 15.84 -3.36 24.52
N SER A 21 15.50 -4.56 25.00
CA SER A 21 15.82 -5.01 26.36
C SER A 21 17.31 -5.06 26.61
N ARG A 22 18.09 -5.50 25.61
CA ARG A 22 19.55 -5.52 25.69
C ARG A 22 20.11 -4.10 25.79
N CYS A 23 19.71 -3.22 24.90
CA CYS A 23 20.14 -1.82 24.94
C CYS A 23 19.75 -1.15 26.26
N TYR A 24 18.51 -1.35 26.71
CA TYR A 24 17.98 -0.75 27.93
C TYR A 24 18.69 -1.25 29.19
N SER A 25 19.17 -2.50 29.20
CA SER A 25 19.94 -3.05 30.32
C SER A 25 21.35 -2.47 30.40
N ASP A 26 21.95 -2.13 29.26
CA ASP A 26 23.32 -1.61 29.17
C ASP A 26 23.39 -0.06 29.21
N ALA A 27 22.26 0.63 29.04
CA ALA A 27 22.19 2.09 28.93
C ALA A 27 22.00 2.79 30.28
N GLU A 28 22.71 3.91 30.48
CA GLU A 28 22.53 4.78 31.66
C GLU A 28 21.24 5.60 31.58
N PHE A 29 20.83 5.97 30.36
CA PHE A 29 19.62 6.77 30.13
C PHE A 29 18.69 6.11 29.12
N PRO A 30 17.37 6.02 29.42
CA PRO A 30 16.38 5.43 28.51
C PRO A 30 16.35 6.03 27.10
N LYS A 31 16.78 7.29 26.96
CA LYS A 31 16.83 7.99 25.67
C LYS A 31 17.88 7.43 24.71
N GLN A 32 18.92 6.76 25.23
CA GLN A 32 19.97 6.16 24.39
C GLN A 32 19.44 5.00 23.53
N CYS A 33 18.35 4.37 23.95
CA CYS A 33 17.70 3.25 23.25
C CYS A 33 16.40 3.64 22.56
N ALA A 34 16.20 4.93 22.27
CA ALA A 34 14.97 5.42 21.65
C ALA A 34 14.73 4.80 20.28
N ALA A 35 15.77 4.57 19.48
CA ALA A 35 15.66 3.93 18.17
C ALA A 35 15.09 2.50 18.28
N GLN A 36 15.67 1.67 19.15
CA GLN A 36 15.24 0.29 19.36
C GLN A 36 13.83 0.21 19.95
N ARG A 37 13.48 1.16 20.84
CA ARG A 37 12.13 1.31 21.36
C ARG A 37 11.15 1.62 20.24
N ASP A 38 11.49 2.57 19.38
CA ASP A 38 10.61 3.02 18.30
C ASP A 38 10.38 1.90 17.27
N ASP A 39 11.40 1.08 16.99
CA ASP A 39 11.26 -0.11 16.14
C ASP A 39 10.35 -1.18 16.78
N TYR A 40 10.46 -1.40 18.09
CA TYR A 40 9.58 -2.32 18.81
C TYR A 40 8.11 -1.86 18.77
N LEU A 41 7.86 -0.55 18.98
CA LEU A 41 6.53 0.03 18.92
C LEU A 41 5.97 0.06 17.50
N GLU A 42 6.82 0.31 16.50
CA GLU A 42 6.46 0.22 15.09
C GLU A 42 6.01 -1.20 14.74
N CYS A 43 6.75 -2.23 15.15
CA CYS A 43 6.35 -3.61 14.87
C CYS A 43 4.98 -3.98 15.47
N ILE A 44 4.63 -3.46 16.66
CA ILE A 44 3.34 -3.73 17.31
C ILE A 44 2.19 -2.98 16.62
N GLN A 45 2.41 -1.69 16.33
CA GLN A 45 1.32 -0.81 15.89
C GLN A 45 1.20 -0.74 14.37
N GLY A 46 2.31 -0.93 13.65
CA GLY A 46 2.46 -0.87 12.20
C GLY A 46 2.07 0.48 11.60
N THR A 47 2.22 1.58 12.35
CA THR A 47 1.72 2.90 11.94
C THR A 47 2.44 3.44 10.72
N LYS A 48 3.78 3.35 10.71
CA LYS A 48 4.62 3.78 9.59
C LYS A 48 4.37 2.92 8.37
N GLU A 49 4.28 1.61 8.54
CA GLU A 49 4.02 0.70 7.42
C GLU A 49 2.62 0.92 6.81
N LYS A 50 1.58 1.07 7.63
CA LYS A 50 0.23 1.42 7.16
C LYS A 50 0.23 2.74 6.39
N ALA A 51 0.89 3.77 6.89
CA ALA A 51 0.98 5.06 6.21
C ALA A 51 1.67 4.93 4.85
N ARG A 52 2.76 4.15 4.76
CA ARG A 52 3.46 3.89 3.50
C ARG A 52 2.57 3.15 2.50
N HIS A 53 1.85 2.12 2.94
CA HIS A 53 0.94 1.37 2.08
C HIS A 53 -0.17 2.26 1.50
N LEU A 54 -0.78 3.11 2.34
CA LEU A 54 -1.81 4.04 1.89
C LEU A 54 -1.26 5.05 0.88
N ALA A 55 -0.05 5.57 1.10
CA ALA A 55 0.60 6.46 0.15
C ALA A 55 0.87 5.79 -1.21
N VAL A 56 1.41 4.56 -1.21
CA VAL A 56 1.66 3.79 -2.44
C VAL A 56 0.36 3.46 -3.14
N GLN A 57 -0.68 3.07 -2.40
CA GLN A 57 -1.99 2.76 -2.97
C GLN A 57 -2.62 4.00 -3.61
N ALA A 58 -2.57 5.16 -2.94
CA ALA A 58 -3.09 6.41 -3.50
C ALA A 58 -2.39 6.81 -4.80
N GLU A 59 -1.06 6.65 -4.88
CA GLU A 59 -0.32 6.91 -6.11
C GLU A 59 -0.65 5.90 -7.22
N TYR A 60 -0.81 4.62 -6.86
CA TYR A 60 -1.25 3.60 -7.82
C TYR A 60 -2.63 3.92 -8.41
N GLU A 61 -3.60 4.32 -7.58
CA GLU A 61 -4.93 4.72 -8.02
C GLU A 61 -4.90 5.97 -8.93
N ARG A 62 -4.03 6.94 -8.62
CA ARG A 62 -3.81 8.13 -9.47
C ARG A 62 -3.28 7.75 -10.85
N GLN A 63 -2.29 6.86 -10.92
CA GLN A 63 -1.73 6.39 -12.19
C GLN A 63 -2.74 5.60 -13.02
N GLN A 64 -3.57 4.76 -12.37
CA GLN A 64 -4.64 4.03 -13.03
C GLN A 64 -5.68 4.99 -13.64
N ALA A 65 -6.11 6.01 -12.88
CA ALA A 65 -7.05 7.01 -13.38
C ALA A 65 -6.47 7.82 -14.55
N GLN A 66 -5.20 8.22 -14.48
CA GLN A 66 -4.52 8.91 -15.58
C GLN A 66 -4.42 8.02 -16.82
N GLY A 67 -4.01 6.76 -16.67
CA GLY A 67 -3.94 5.80 -17.77
C GLY A 67 -5.28 5.63 -18.48
N LEU A 68 -6.39 5.54 -17.74
CA LEU A 68 -7.74 5.49 -18.32
C LEU A 68 -8.11 6.76 -19.08
N VAL A 69 -7.77 7.94 -18.54
CA VAL A 69 -8.03 9.23 -19.19
C VAL A 69 -7.21 9.36 -20.48
N ASP A 70 -5.94 9.00 -20.45
CA ASP A 70 -5.07 9.08 -21.61
C ASP A 70 -5.49 8.07 -22.68
N HIS A 71 -5.90 6.87 -22.29
CA HIS A 71 -6.43 5.88 -23.22
C HIS A 71 -7.74 6.35 -23.85
N LYS A 72 -8.62 6.99 -23.08
CA LYS A 72 -9.84 7.60 -23.62
C LYS A 72 -9.53 8.72 -24.62
N LYS A 73 -8.59 9.61 -24.30
CA LYS A 73 -8.14 10.68 -25.22
C LYS A 73 -7.53 10.10 -26.50
N GLU A 74 -6.76 9.02 -26.40
CA GLU A 74 -6.19 8.35 -27.56
C GLU A 74 -7.28 7.72 -28.45
N LEU A 75 -8.30 7.10 -27.85
CA LEU A 75 -9.45 6.57 -28.58
C LEU A 75 -10.26 7.69 -29.26
N GLU A 76 -10.50 8.81 -28.58
CA GLU A 76 -11.18 9.98 -29.14
C GLU A 76 -10.38 10.60 -30.28
N ALA A 77 -9.07 10.81 -30.11
CA ALA A 77 -8.19 11.35 -31.16
C ALA A 77 -8.12 10.41 -32.38
N LYS A 78 -8.17 9.09 -32.19
CA LYS A 78 -8.25 8.11 -33.29
C LYS A 78 -9.64 8.11 -33.94
N ALA A 79 -10.72 8.31 -33.19
CA ALA A 79 -12.07 8.41 -33.72
C ALA A 79 -12.25 9.65 -34.61
N ASP A 80 -11.67 10.79 -34.22
CA ASP A 80 -11.71 12.05 -34.98
C ASP A 80 -10.94 11.97 -36.31
N GLY A 81 -10.01 11.01 -36.46
CA GLY A 81 -9.24 10.76 -37.68
C GLY A 81 -9.81 9.70 -38.63
N VAL A 82 -10.89 9.01 -38.26
CA VAL A 82 -11.49 7.94 -39.07
C VAL A 82 -12.77 8.44 -39.74
N PRO A 83 -12.86 8.48 -41.09
CA PRO A 83 -14.12 8.72 -41.77
C PRO A 83 -15.01 7.48 -41.54
N THR A 84 -15.79 7.55 -40.47
CA THR A 84 -16.65 6.46 -40.01
C THR A 84 -17.87 6.37 -40.94
N ARG A 85 -17.72 5.71 -42.09
CA ARG A 85 -18.84 4.99 -42.73
C ARG A 85 -19.03 3.67 -41.97
N VAL A 86 -19.49 3.75 -40.72
CA VAL A 86 -20.05 2.57 -40.05
C VAL A 86 -21.46 2.43 -40.61
N GLY A 87 -21.62 1.47 -41.52
CA GLY A 87 -22.93 1.02 -41.98
C GLY A 87 -23.69 0.42 -40.81
N LEU A 88 -24.53 1.23 -40.18
CA LEU A 88 -25.61 0.76 -39.32
C LEU A 88 -26.53 -0.07 -40.21
N ILE A 89 -26.47 -1.40 -40.07
CA ILE A 89 -27.42 -2.32 -40.71
C ILE A 89 -28.78 -2.03 -40.06
N PRO A 90 -29.81 -1.60 -40.80
CA PRO A 90 -31.14 -1.52 -40.23
C PRO A 90 -31.63 -2.95 -40.02
N THR A 91 -31.89 -3.33 -38.77
CA THR A 91 -32.74 -4.48 -38.48
C THR A 91 -34.14 -4.13 -38.97
N GLY A 92 -34.45 -4.54 -40.19
CA GLY A 92 -35.79 -4.41 -40.75
C GLY A 92 -36.76 -5.29 -39.97
N ASP A 93 -37.75 -4.64 -39.37
CA ASP A 93 -39.04 -5.24 -39.05
C ASP A 93 -39.59 -5.95 -40.30
N ASN A 94 -39.90 -7.23 -40.19
CA ASN A 94 -40.77 -7.90 -41.16
C ASN A 94 -41.86 -8.70 -40.43
N LYS A 95 -43.06 -8.21 -40.71
CA LYS A 95 -44.37 -8.85 -40.72
C LYS A 95 -44.37 -10.35 -41.08
#